data_AF-A0A381YVP9-F1
#
_entry.id   AF-A0A381YVP9-F1
#
_cell.length_a   1.000
_cell.length_b   1.000
_cell.length_c   1.000
_cell.angle_alpha   90.00
_cell.angle_beta   90.00
_cell.angle_gamma   90.00
#
_symmetry.space_group_name_H-M   'P 1'
#
loop_
_entity.id
_entity.type
_entity.pdbx_description
1 polymer ?
#
loop_
_entity_poly.entity_id
_entity_poly.type
_entity_poly.pdbx_seq_one_letter_code
_entity_poly.pdbx_strand_id
1 'polypeptide(L)' 'MLSSIGLEAEFLNSFDGLDGVVIGKVKSIEKHPNADRLSVCTVYDGEEDYQVVCGAKNVAKDQTIAYAKVGSVLP' A
#
# COMPACT_ATOMS: atom_id res chain seq x y z
N MET A 1 29.04 15.38 7.54
CA MET A 1 29.86 14.56 6.63
C MET A 1 29.69 14.96 5.16
N LEU A 2 28.52 15.42 4.70
CA LEU A 2 28.32 15.96 3.33
C LEU A 2 28.68 17.45 3.21
N SER A 3 28.18 18.29 4.13
CA SER A 3 28.46 19.74 4.11
C SER A 3 29.95 20.07 4.29
N SER A 4 30.70 19.22 5.00
CA SER A 4 32.14 19.39 5.22
C SER A 4 33.00 19.10 3.98
N ILE A 5 32.44 18.46 2.94
CA ILE A 5 33.12 18.22 1.65
C ILE A 5 32.59 19.12 0.52
N GLY A 6 31.86 20.20 0.87
CA GLY A 6 31.34 21.18 -0.08
C GLY A 6 30.05 20.77 -0.79
N LEU A 7 29.44 19.64 -0.41
CA LEU A 7 28.12 19.23 -0.89
C LEU A 7 27.07 19.64 0.14
N GLU A 8 26.45 20.80 -0.08
CA GLU A 8 25.40 21.30 0.79
C GLU A 8 24.21 20.32 0.78
N ALA A 9 23.93 19.74 1.96
CA ALA A 9 22.84 18.83 2.18
C ALA A 9 21.91 19.43 3.24
N GLU A 10 20.64 19.56 2.88
CA GLU A 10 19.56 19.92 3.81
C GLU A 10 18.81 18.65 4.22
N PHE A 11 18.41 18.58 5.49
CA PHE A 11 17.66 17.44 6.00
C PHE A 11 16.21 17.52 5.49
N LEU A 12 15.76 16.49 4.79
CA LEU A 12 14.35 16.29 4.46
C LEU A 12 13.70 15.39 5.53
N ASN A 13 12.47 15.74 5.91
CA ASN A 13 11.74 15.14 7.02
C ASN A 13 11.66 13.61 6.99
N SER A 14 11.48 13.02 8.19
CA SER A 14 11.19 11.61 8.41
C SER A 14 9.90 11.17 7.71
N PHE A 15 9.91 9.97 7.12
CA PHE A 15 8.72 9.30 6.58
C PHE A 15 7.96 8.61 7.72
N ASP A 16 7.36 9.41 8.60
CA ASP A 16 6.56 8.92 9.72
C ASP A 16 5.11 8.63 9.28
N GLY A 17 4.36 7.82 10.04
CA GLY A 17 2.93 7.58 9.81
C GLY A 17 2.59 6.39 8.89
N LEU A 18 3.53 5.47 8.66
CA LEU A 18 3.29 4.23 7.91
C LEU A 18 3.18 3.00 8.83
N ASP A 19 2.94 3.22 10.11
CA ASP A 19 2.77 2.15 11.10
C ASP A 19 1.61 1.22 10.72
N GLY A 20 1.92 -0.08 10.64
CA GLY A 20 0.96 -1.10 10.24
C GLY A 20 0.74 -1.22 8.72
N VAL A 21 1.52 -0.53 7.89
CA VAL A 21 1.58 -0.81 6.45
C VAL A 21 2.57 -1.93 6.20
N VAL A 22 2.09 -3.02 5.60
CA VAL A 22 2.89 -4.21 5.27
C VAL A 22 2.91 -4.44 3.77
N ILE A 23 3.77 -5.34 3.30
CA ILE A 23 3.77 -5.78 1.91
C ILE A 23 2.70 -6.85 1.72
N GLY A 24 1.73 -6.57 0.87
CA GLY A 24 0.66 -7.51 0.48
C GLY A 24 0.77 -7.95 -0.97
N LYS A 25 0.13 -9.07 -1.31
CA LYS A 25 0.00 -9.57 -2.68
C LYS A 25 -1.46 -9.77 -3.07
N VAL A 26 -1.88 -9.19 -4.18
CA VAL A 26 -3.24 -9.36 -4.73
C VAL A 26 -3.34 -10.74 -5.38
N LYS A 27 -4.10 -11.66 -4.78
CA LYS A 27 -4.32 -13.03 -5.31
C LYS A 27 -5.41 -13.08 -6.37
N SER A 28 -6.47 -12.29 -6.23
CA SER A 28 -7.58 -12.23 -7.18
C SER A 28 -8.23 -10.84 -7.21
N ILE A 29 -8.93 -10.56 -8.30
CA ILE A 29 -9.68 -9.32 -8.52
C ILE A 29 -10.98 -9.65 -9.26
N GLU A 30 -12.08 -9.13 -8.75
CA GLU A 30 -13.41 -9.27 -9.33
C GLU A 30 -14.10 -7.89 -9.39
N LYS A 31 -14.98 -7.66 -10.37
CA LYS A 31 -15.73 -6.40 -10.45
C LYS A 31 -16.75 -6.35 -9.32
N HIS A 32 -16.87 -5.21 -8.64
CA HIS A 32 -17.86 -5.07 -7.57
C HIS A 32 -19.29 -5.13 -8.15
N PRO A 33 -20.20 -5.96 -7.61
CA PRO A 33 -21.52 -6.20 -8.19
C PRO A 33 -22.41 -4.95 -8.22
N ASN A 34 -22.21 -4.04 -7.26
CA ASN A 34 -23.02 -2.83 -7.08
C ASN A 34 -22.28 -1.53 -7.43
N ALA A 35 -21.06 -1.59 -7.99
CA ALA A 35 -20.29 -0.38 -8.27
C ALA A 35 -19.35 -0.56 -9.48
N ASP A 36 -19.50 0.31 -10.48
CA ASP A 36 -18.75 0.19 -11.73
C ASP A 36 -17.27 0.50 -11.63
N ARG A 37 -16.88 1.29 -10.62
CA ARG A 37 -15.50 1.78 -10.44
C ARG A 37 -14.74 1.06 -9.33
N LEU A 38 -15.35 0.05 -8.72
CA LEU A 38 -14.75 -0.69 -7.61
C LEU A 38 -14.49 -2.13 -8.01
N SER A 39 -13.44 -2.67 -7.41
CA SER A 39 -13.06 -4.07 -7.50
C SER A 39 -13.02 -4.68 -6.12
N VAL A 40 -13.43 -5.94 -6.03
CA VAL A 40 -13.27 -6.77 -4.85
C VAL A 40 -11.98 -7.58 -5.07
N CYS A 41 -10.98 -7.33 -4.22
CA CYS A 41 -9.67 -7.96 -4.29
C CYS A 41 -9.49 -8.93 -3.12
N THR A 42 -8.83 -10.06 -3.37
CA THR A 42 -8.27 -10.88 -2.28
C THR A 42 -6.80 -10.54 -2.13
N VAL A 43 -6.39 -10.08 -0.96
CA VAL A 43 -5.03 -9.64 -0.64
C VAL A 43 -4.44 -10.55 0.43
N TYR A 44 -3.28 -11.14 0.14
CA TYR A 44 -2.50 -11.91 1.10
C TYR A 44 -1.44 -11.03 1.75
N ASP A 45 -1.36 -11.00 3.07
CA ASP A 45 -0.41 -10.16 3.81
C ASP A 45 0.87 -10.89 4.24
N GLY A 46 1.00 -12.17 3.90
CA GLY A 46 2.09 -13.05 4.37
C GLY A 46 1.64 -14.06 5.42
N GLU A 47 0.47 -13.88 6.01
CA GLU A 47 -0.10 -14.79 7.02
C GLU A 47 -1.48 -15.29 6.56
N GLU A 48 -2.38 -14.39 6.17
CA GLU A 48 -3.76 -14.71 5.84
C GLU A 48 -4.30 -13.90 4.65
N ASP A 49 -5.44 -14.35 4.12
CA ASP A 49 -6.11 -13.73 2.97
C ASP A 49 -7.25 -12.84 3.45
N TYR A 50 -7.24 -11.58 3.00
CA TYR A 50 -8.26 -10.58 3.30
C TYR A 50 -9.02 -10.17 2.05
N GLN A 51 -10.33 -9.95 2.20
CA GLN A 51 -11.16 -9.34 1.16
C GLN A 51 -11.14 -7.81 1.31
N VAL A 52 -10.74 -7.11 0.25
CA VAL A 52 -10.58 -5.65 0.25
C VAL A 52 -11.28 -5.07 -0.98
N VAL A 53 -12.11 -4.04 -0.77
CA VAL A 53 -12.68 -3.27 -1.88
C VAL A 53 -11.72 -2.16 -2.26
N CYS A 54 -11.29 -2.12 -3.52
CA CYS A 54 -10.36 -1.13 -4.03
C CYS A 54 -10.92 -0.41 -5.26
N GLY A 55 -10.71 0.90 -5.37
CA GLY A 55 -11.12 1.72 -6.52
C GLY A 55 -9.99 2.10 -7.47
N ALA A 56 -8.76 1.65 -7.20
CA ALA A 56 -7.60 2.01 -8.01
C ALA A 56 -7.67 1.34 -9.39
N LYS A 57 -7.56 2.13 -10.47
CA LYS A 57 -7.66 1.61 -11.85
C LYS A 57 -6.52 0.68 -12.25
N ASN A 58 -5.40 0.75 -11.53
CA ASN A 58 -4.19 -0.01 -11.79
C ASN A 58 -4.06 -1.26 -10.91
N VAL A 59 -5.04 -1.57 -10.06
CA VAL A 59 -5.00 -2.79 -9.24
C VAL A 59 -5.17 -4.01 -10.13
N ALA A 60 -4.24 -4.96 -10.04
CA ALA A 60 -4.20 -6.15 -10.88
C ALA A 60 -3.88 -7.41 -10.07
N LYS A 61 -4.27 -8.56 -10.61
CA LYS A 61 -3.88 -9.86 -10.06
C LYS A 61 -2.36 -10.01 -10.04
N ASP A 62 -1.84 -10.69 -9.02
CA ASP A 62 -0.43 -10.98 -8.77
C ASP A 62 0.44 -9.75 -8.45
N GLN A 63 -0.18 -8.58 -8.27
CA GLN A 63 0.51 -7.35 -7.90
C GLN A 63 0.92 -7.35 -6.44
N THR A 64 2.18 -6.99 -6.18
CA THR A 64 2.68 -6.64 -4.84
C THR A 64 2.34 -5.20 -4.53
N ILE A 65 1.75 -4.95 -3.37
CA ILE A 65 1.23 -3.63 -2.96
C ILE A 65 1.66 -3.30 -1.52
N ALA A 66 1.63 -2.01 -1.18
CA ALA A 66 1.60 -1.59 0.21
C ALA A 66 0.17 -1.77 0.75
N TYR A 67 0.01 -2.63 1.74
CA TYR A 67 -1.28 -2.97 2.33
C TYR A 67 -1.35 -2.45 3.77
N ALA A 68 -2.28 -1.53 4.02
CA ALA A 68 -2.59 -1.08 5.37
C ALA A 68 -3.58 -2.07 6.01
N LYS A 69 -3.15 -2.77 7.07
CA LYS A 69 -4.02 -3.69 7.81
C LYS A 69 -5.11 -2.91 8.55
N VAL A 70 -6.16 -3.63 8.95
CA VAL A 70 -7.19 -3.07 9.83
C VAL A 70 -6.53 -2.57 11.11
N GLY A 71 -6.78 -1.30 11.47
CA GLY A 71 -6.20 -0.64 12.63
C GLY A 71 -4.96 0.22 12.33
N SER A 72 -4.43 0.20 11.11
CA SER A 72 -3.36 1.13 10.71
C SER A 72 -3.84 2.58 10.69
N VAL A 73 -2.97 3.50 11.10
CA VAL A 73 -3.22 4.95 11.08
C VAL A 73 -2.31 5.55 10.02
N LEU A 74 -2.91 6.18 9.01
CA LEU A 74 -2.22 6.84 7.91
C LEU A 74 -2.31 8.37 8.07
N PRO A 75 -1.31 9.14 7.59
CA PRO A 75 -1.33 10.60 7.58
C PRO A 75 -2.38 11.20 6.63
#